data_AF-A0A7C2D1Q4-F1
#
_entry.id   AF-A0A7C2D1Q4-F1
#
_cell.length_a   1.000
_cell.length_b   1.000
_cell.length_c   1.000
_cell.angle_alpha   90.00
_cell.angle_beta   90.00
_cell.angle_gamma   90.00
#
_symmetry.space_group_name_H-M   'P 1'
#
loop_
_entity.id
_entity.type
_entity.pdbx_description
1 polymer ?
#
loop_
_entity_poly.entity_id
_entity_poly.type
_entity_poly.pdbx_seq_one_letter_code
_entity_poly.pdbx_strand_id
1 'polypeptide(L)' 'MLRTNVDKLIKISVMGEIASPVVGRSVYNISANGKPLILPGVGGITYNLRVGDLACGWEADHVEPGVSV' A
#
# COMPACT_ATOMS: atom_id res chain seq x y z
N MET A 1 -11.40 29.53 -1.85
CA MET A 1 -11.82 28.41 -0.97
C MET A 1 -13.16 27.90 -1.45
N LEU A 2 -13.36 26.58 -1.50
CA LEU A 2 -14.64 25.98 -1.86
C LEU A 2 -15.61 26.06 -0.68
N ARG A 3 -16.91 26.23 -0.95
CA ARG A 3 -17.96 26.13 0.06
C ARG A 3 -18.19 24.65 0.39
N THR A 4 -18.07 24.29 1.67
CA THR A 4 -18.28 22.90 2.14
C THR A 4 -19.26 22.88 3.32
N ASN A 5 -19.71 21.69 3.70
CA ASN A 5 -20.50 21.43 4.91
C ASN A 5 -19.68 20.74 6.00
N VAL A 6 -18.35 20.95 6.01
CA VAL A 6 -17.40 20.22 6.87
C VAL A 6 -17.80 20.27 8.35
N ASP A 7 -18.40 21.37 8.80
CA ASP A 7 -18.85 21.56 10.19
C ASP A 7 -20.07 20.71 10.57
N LYS A 8 -20.75 20.08 9.60
CA LYS A 8 -21.94 19.25 9.81
C LYS A 8 -21.65 17.74 9.73
N LEU A 9 -20.40 17.34 9.45
CA LEU A 9 -20.06 15.93 9.29
C LEU A 9 -19.79 15.27 10.64
N ILE A 10 -20.38 14.09 10.86
CA ILE A 10 -20.11 13.25 12.03
C ILE A 10 -18.74 12.58 11.86
N LYS A 11 -17.91 12.65 12.90
CA LYS A 11 -16.65 11.90 13.00
C LYS A 11 -16.82 10.75 13.99
N ILE A 12 -16.34 9.56 13.64
CA ILE A 12 -16.43 8.34 14.45
C ILE A 12 -15.05 7.70 14.60
N SER A 13 -14.82 6.99 15.70
CA SER A 13 -13.62 6.19 15.90
C SER A 13 -13.58 5.01 14.91
N VAL A 14 -12.47 4.86 14.20
CA VAL A 14 -12.17 3.71 13.35
C VAL A 14 -10.92 3.03 13.91
N MET A 15 -11.03 1.74 14.22
CA MET A 15 -9.93 0.91 14.73
C MET A 15 -9.31 0.09 13.60
N GLY A 16 -8.04 -0.23 13.71
CA GLY A 16 -7.31 -1.10 12.79
C GLY A 16 -6.05 -1.68 13.45
N GLU A 17 -5.37 -2.56 12.73
CA GLU A 17 -4.11 -3.18 13.13
C GLU A 17 -3.11 -3.09 11.98
N ILE A 18 -1.81 -3.15 12.25
CA ILE A 18 -0.82 -3.16 11.16
C ILE A 18 -0.96 -4.49 10.41
N ALA A 19 -1.26 -4.41 9.11
CA ALA A 19 -1.33 -5.58 8.25
C ALA A 19 0.06 -6.22 8.16
N SER A 20 0.15 -7.55 8.26
CA SER A 20 1.41 -8.26 7.97
C SER A 20 1.74 -8.17 6.47
N PRO A 21 3.03 -8.20 6.08
CA PRO A 21 3.39 -8.35 4.67
C PRO A 21 2.72 -9.58 4.06
N VAL A 22 2.02 -9.39 2.94
CA VAL A 22 1.21 -10.45 2.35
C VAL A 22 1.99 -11.13 1.23
N VAL A 23 2.21 -12.43 1.37
CA VAL A 23 2.44 -13.32 0.23
C VAL A 23 1.09 -13.89 -0.15
N GLY A 24 0.64 -13.63 -1.38
CA GLY A 24 -0.67 -14.08 -1.85
C GLY A 24 -0.78 -15.61 -1.93
N ARG A 25 -1.78 -16.11 -2.67
CA ARG A 25 -1.95 -17.56 -2.90
C ARG A 25 -0.73 -18.24 -3.54
N SER A 26 0.13 -17.46 -4.18
CA SER A 26 1.35 -17.88 -4.84
C SER A 26 2.50 -16.99 -4.35
N VAL A 27 3.69 -17.56 -4.23
CA VAL A 27 4.93 -16.81 -4.01
C VAL A 27 5.37 -16.02 -5.25
N TYR A 28 4.80 -16.32 -6.41
CA TYR A 28 5.11 -15.68 -7.69
C TYR A 28 4.03 -14.68 -8.11
N ASN A 29 4.47 -13.47 -8.45
CA ASN A 29 3.75 -12.52 -9.27
C ASN A 29 4.08 -12.76 -10.74
N ILE A 30 3.10 -12.62 -11.63
CA ILE A 30 3.30 -12.84 -13.07
C ILE A 30 3.53 -11.48 -13.73
N SER A 31 4.71 -11.30 -14.30
CA SER A 31 5.05 -10.09 -15.04
C SER A 31 4.19 -9.92 -16.29
N ALA A 32 4.22 -8.73 -16.88
CA ALA A 32 3.53 -8.44 -18.14
C ALA A 32 3.97 -9.31 -19.33
N ASN A 33 5.13 -9.98 -19.25
CA ASN A 33 5.62 -10.91 -20.28
C ASN A 33 5.49 -12.39 -19.87
N GLY A 34 4.70 -12.69 -18.83
CA GLY A 34 4.40 -14.06 -18.42
C GLY A 34 5.52 -14.75 -17.64
N LYS A 35 6.48 -14.00 -17.08
CA LYS A 35 7.55 -14.54 -16.25
C LYS A 35 7.16 -14.49 -14.76
N PRO A 36 7.41 -15.55 -13.99
CA PRO A 36 7.21 -15.53 -12.54
C PRO A 36 8.30 -14.71 -11.84
N LEU A 37 7.90 -13.86 -10.91
CA LEU A 37 8.77 -12.97 -10.12
C LEU A 37 8.47 -13.14 -8.62
N ILE A 38 9.49 -13.07 -7.77
CA ILE A 38 9.34 -13.05 -6.31
C ILE A 38 9.75 -11.65 -5.84
N LEU A 39 8.78 -10.82 -5.50
CA LEU A 39 8.98 -9.41 -5.16
C LEU A 39 8.23 -9.05 -3.88
N PRO A 40 8.72 -8.07 -3.09
CA PRO A 40 7.92 -7.45 -2.03
C PRO A 40 6.65 -6.82 -2.61
N GLY A 41 5.57 -6.84 -1.83
CA GLY A 41 4.30 -6.23 -2.22
C GLY A 41 3.52 -5.58 -1.07
N VAL A 42 2.21 -5.80 -1.02
CA VAL A 42 1.30 -5.14 -0.06
C VAL A 42 1.52 -5.57 1.39
N GLY A 43 1.05 -4.73 2.31
CA GLY A 43 1.08 -4.95 3.76
C GLY A 43 2.41 -4.59 4.41
N GLY A 44 2.39 -4.53 5.74
CA GLY A 44 3.58 -4.34 6.56
C GLY A 44 3.95 -2.89 6.84
N ILE A 45 5.20 -2.74 7.27
CA ILE A 45 5.85 -1.45 7.52
C ILE A 45 6.99 -1.33 6.51
N THR A 46 6.77 -0.60 5.42
CA THR A 46 7.78 -0.33 4.40
C THR A 46 8.67 0.82 4.85
N TYR A 47 9.89 0.51 5.24
CA TYR A 47 10.78 1.49 5.88
C TYR A 47 11.26 2.59 4.94
N ASN A 48 11.51 2.25 3.67
CA ASN A 48 12.23 3.07 2.69
C ASN A 48 11.38 3.48 1.47
N LEU A 49 10.05 3.40 1.56
CA LEU A 49 9.11 3.97 0.59
C LEU A 49 8.06 4.78 1.34
N ARG A 50 7.91 6.06 1.00
CA ARG A 50 7.06 7.03 1.68
C ARG A 50 6.22 7.83 0.69
N VAL A 51 5.17 8.46 1.19
CA VAL A 51 4.36 9.40 0.39
C VAL A 51 5.25 10.54 -0.09
N GLY A 52 5.29 10.75 -1.41
CA GLY A 52 6.15 11.73 -2.07
C GLY A 52 7.34 11.11 -2.81
N ASP A 53 7.72 9.85 -2.50
CA ASP A 53 8.73 9.13 -3.27
C ASP A 53 8.23 8.76 -4.68
N LEU A 54 9.15 8.42 -5.57
CA LEU A 54 8.81 7.94 -6.91
C LEU A 54 7.99 6.65 -6.82
N ALA A 55 6.89 6.59 -7.57
CA ALA A 55 6.05 5.41 -7.66
C ALA A 55 6.70 4.25 -8.46
N CYS A 56 7.67 4.57 -9.32
CA CYS A 56 8.38 3.60 -10.16
C CYS A 56 9.89 3.60 -9.83
N GLY A 57 10.60 2.57 -10.26
CA GLY A 57 12.05 2.41 -10.03
C GLY A 57 12.40 1.51 -8.85
N TRP A 58 11.41 0.89 -8.22
CA TRP A 58 11.58 -0.10 -7.16
C TRP A 58 11.43 -1.52 -7.72
N GLU A 59 12.26 -2.44 -7.24
CA GLU A 59 12.14 -3.88 -7.51
C GLU A 59 11.05 -4.46 -6.57
N ALA A 60 9.80 -4.11 -6.84
CA ALA A 60 8.64 -4.44 -6.03
C ALA A 60 7.36 -4.51 -6.89
N ASP A 61 6.32 -5.13 -6.37
CA ASP A 61 5.00 -5.20 -7.02
C ASP A 61 3.90 -4.81 -6.03
N HIS A 62 3.16 -3.74 -6.31
CA HIS A 62 2.10 -3.28 -5.42
C HIS A 62 2.56 -2.90 -3.99
N VAL A 63 3.83 -2.53 -3.81
CA VAL A 63 4.34 -2.11 -2.48
C VAL A 63 3.64 -0.84 -1.98
N GLU A 64 3.30 -0.84 -0.69
CA GLU A 64 2.58 0.25 -0.04
C GLU A 64 3.54 1.15 0.77
N PRO A 65 3.44 2.49 0.68
CA PRO A 65 4.33 3.39 1.39
C PRO A 65 3.99 3.46 2.88
N GLY A 66 5.01 3.37 3.73
CA GLY A 66 4.86 3.57 5.17
C GLY A 66 4.22 2.39 5.89
N VAL A 67 2.98 2.54 6.37
CA VAL A 67 2.31 1.56 7.23
C VAL A 67 0.95 1.22 6.64
N SER A 68 0.73 -0.06 6.38
CA SER A 68 -0.56 -0.59 5.95
C SER A 68 -1.39 -0.99 7.18
N VAL A 69 -2.65 -0.56 7.21
CA VAL A 69 -3.62 -0.80 8.29
C VAL A 69 -4.84 -1.52 7.73
#